data_AF-A0A940VDN1-F1
#
_entry.id   AF-A0A940VDN1-F1
#
_cell.length_a   1.000
_cell.length_b   1.000
_cell.length_c   1.000
_cell.angle_alpha   90.00
_cell.angle_beta   90.00
_cell.angle_gamma   90.00
#
_symmetry.space_group_name_H-M   'P 1'
#
loop_
_entity.id
_entity.type
_entity.pdbx_description
1 polymer ?
#
loop_
_entity_poly.entity_id
_entity_poly.type
_entity_poly.pdbx_seq_one_letter_code
_entity_poly.pdbx_strand_id
1 'polypeptide(L)'
;MNVTIHGQADLATGWNVSGDYFRGLGVRPAAGRLILRQDDRAGSPPVAVVSYGFSQSRVGAAASATGQAIVIDDTPFTVVGVTPPEFFGVDPAAAPDVYLPLHTNELLGAGKPFGFAPKDYLDQHHYWIQVLGRLRPGVSVAQAQAALAPAFHQWVASTAANDREQQDVVAIETEVD
;
A
#
# COMPACT_ATOMS: atom_id res chain seq x y z
N MET A 1 -0.54 13.50 1.73
CA MET A 1 -1.33 13.75 0.51
C MET A 1 -2.38 14.79 0.82
N ASN A 2 -2.78 15.60 -0.15
CA ASN A 2 -3.95 16.47 0.01
C ASN A 2 -5.22 15.63 -0.19
N VAL A 3 -6.15 15.69 0.75
CA VAL A 3 -7.43 15.01 0.65
C VAL A 3 -8.56 16.02 0.83
N THR A 4 -9.54 16.01 -0.07
CA THR A 4 -10.76 16.80 0.06
C THR A 4 -11.94 15.89 0.32
N ILE A 5 -12.65 16.16 1.41
CA ILE A 5 -13.79 15.38 1.89
C ILE A 5 -14.92 16.38 2.16
N HIS A 6 -16.09 16.20 1.56
CA HIS A 6 -17.22 17.13 1.71
C HIS A 6 -16.88 18.60 1.39
N GLY A 7 -15.93 18.82 0.47
CA GLY A 7 -15.45 20.16 0.10
C GLY A 7 -14.44 20.78 1.07
N GLN A 8 -14.04 20.07 2.13
CA GLN A 8 -13.00 20.51 3.07
C GLN A 8 -11.68 19.83 2.74
N ALA A 9 -10.63 20.62 2.56
CA ALA A 9 -9.28 20.13 2.32
C ALA A 9 -8.55 19.81 3.64
N ASP A 10 -7.81 18.71 3.65
CA ASP A 10 -7.00 18.23 4.77
C ASP A 10 -5.73 17.53 4.26
N LEU A 11 -4.85 17.17 5.20
CA LEU A 11 -3.70 16.33 4.97
C LEU A 11 -3.94 14.94 5.54
N ALA A 12 -3.55 13.92 4.78
CA ALA A 12 -3.58 12.53 5.21
C ALA A 12 -2.25 11.85 4.91
N THR A 13 -1.90 10.85 5.72
CA THR A 13 -0.89 9.84 5.35
C THR A 13 -1.56 8.75 4.51
N GLY A 14 -0.77 7.99 3.75
CA GLY A 14 -1.34 6.84 3.08
C GLY A 14 -0.30 5.85 2.62
N TRP A 15 -0.73 4.66 2.23
CA TRP A 15 0.14 3.66 1.62
C TRP A 15 -0.48 3.13 0.34
N ASN A 16 0.39 2.88 -0.63
CA ASN A 16 0.02 2.07 -1.78
C ASN A 16 0.22 0.60 -1.42
N VAL A 17 -0.78 -0.22 -1.64
CA VAL A 17 -0.80 -1.63 -1.26
C VAL A 17 -1.25 -2.51 -2.40
N SER A 18 -0.72 -3.72 -2.47
CA SER A 18 -1.12 -4.67 -3.50
C SER A 18 -2.57 -5.13 -3.30
N GLY A 19 -3.17 -5.62 -4.38
CA GLY A 19 -4.50 -6.23 -4.34
C GLY A 19 -4.66 -7.43 -3.39
N ASP A 20 -3.55 -8.01 -2.89
CA ASP A 20 -3.55 -9.13 -1.93
C ASP A 20 -3.17 -8.72 -0.50
N TYR A 21 -2.83 -7.45 -0.24
CA TYR A 21 -2.30 -6.98 1.04
C TYR A 21 -3.16 -7.37 2.25
N PHE A 22 -4.41 -6.91 2.30
CA PHE A 22 -5.30 -7.18 3.43
C PHE A 22 -5.62 -8.67 3.59
N ARG A 23 -5.75 -9.40 2.48
CA ARG A 23 -5.98 -10.84 2.49
C ARG A 23 -4.77 -11.59 3.06
N GLY A 24 -3.55 -11.21 2.66
CA GLY A 24 -2.31 -11.80 3.16
C GLY A 24 -2.12 -11.57 4.65
N LEU A 25 -2.54 -10.42 5.16
CA LEU A 25 -2.54 -10.10 6.59
C LEU A 25 -3.72 -10.72 7.35
N GLY A 26 -4.80 -11.14 6.66
CA GLY A 26 -5.99 -11.71 7.29
C GLY A 26 -6.91 -10.66 7.90
N VAL A 27 -6.82 -9.41 7.45
CA VAL A 27 -7.59 -8.27 7.96
C VAL A 27 -9.04 -8.35 7.46
N ARG A 28 -9.99 -8.05 8.34
CA ARG A 28 -11.42 -7.97 8.03
C ARG A 28 -11.90 -6.52 8.16
N PRO A 29 -12.71 -6.01 7.22
CA PRO A 29 -13.17 -4.62 7.28
C PRO A 29 -14.12 -4.39 8.46
N ALA A 30 -14.10 -3.18 9.03
CA ALA A 30 -15.16 -2.70 9.91
C ALA A 30 -16.45 -2.39 9.14
N ALA A 31 -16.31 -1.91 7.90
CA ALA A 31 -17.42 -1.60 6.99
C ALA A 31 -16.98 -1.75 5.53
N GLY A 32 -17.93 -2.09 4.65
CA GLY A 32 -17.68 -2.24 3.22
C GLY A 32 -16.77 -3.42 2.88
N ARG A 33 -15.83 -3.20 1.96
CA ARG A 33 -14.82 -4.17 1.54
C ARG A 33 -13.42 -3.52 1.52
N LEU A 34 -12.40 -4.35 1.67
CA LEU A 34 -11.02 -3.91 1.51
C LEU A 34 -10.58 -3.99 0.04
N ILE A 35 -9.36 -3.54 -0.26
CA ILE A 35 -8.75 -3.62 -1.59
C ILE A 35 -8.60 -5.11 -1.99
N LEU A 36 -8.96 -5.41 -3.24
CA LEU A 36 -8.92 -6.73 -3.86
C LEU A 36 -7.99 -6.71 -5.09
N ARG A 37 -7.60 -7.89 -5.56
CA ARG A 37 -6.79 -8.06 -6.80
C ARG A 37 -7.36 -7.38 -8.02
N GLN A 38 -8.69 -7.30 -8.15
CA GLN A 38 -9.28 -6.64 -9.31
C GLN A 38 -9.18 -5.12 -9.24
N ASP A 39 -9.01 -4.55 -8.04
CA ASP A 39 -8.86 -3.11 -7.87
C ASP A 39 -7.41 -2.69 -8.15
N ASP A 40 -6.47 -3.62 -8.18
CA ASP A 40 -5.04 -3.33 -8.41
C ASP A 40 -4.62 -3.71 -9.83
N ARG A 41 -5.35 -3.19 -10.81
CA ARG A 41 -5.10 -3.41 -12.25
C ARG A 41 -5.23 -2.10 -13.00
N ALA A 42 -4.41 -1.91 -14.02
CA ALA A 42 -4.53 -0.78 -14.93
C ALA A 42 -5.97 -0.63 -15.47
N GLY A 43 -6.51 0.59 -15.41
CA GLY A 43 -7.88 0.91 -15.83
C GLY A 43 -8.98 0.54 -14.83
N SER A 44 -8.64 0.03 -13.64
CA SER A 44 -9.63 -0.19 -12.59
C SER A 44 -10.15 1.14 -12.03
N PRO A 45 -11.41 1.19 -11.56
CA PRO A 45 -11.92 2.39 -10.90
C PRO A 45 -11.04 2.79 -9.70
N PRO A 46 -10.75 4.09 -9.49
CA PRO A 46 -9.98 4.54 -8.34
C PRO A 46 -10.77 4.32 -7.04
N VAL A 47 -10.23 3.46 -6.18
CA VAL A 47 -10.83 3.13 -4.88
C VAL A 47 -9.85 3.41 -3.76
N ALA A 48 -10.40 3.77 -2.60
CA ALA A 48 -9.65 3.97 -1.37
C ALA A 48 -10.25 3.13 -0.23
N VAL A 49 -9.39 2.65 0.65
CA VAL A 49 -9.78 2.17 1.97
C VAL A 49 -9.25 3.17 2.98
N VAL A 50 -10.06 3.54 3.97
CA VAL A 50 -9.62 4.49 5.02
C VAL A 50 -9.44 3.78 6.35
N SER A 51 -8.55 4.30 7.18
CA SER A 51 -8.39 3.79 8.54
C SER A 51 -9.64 4.07 9.38
N TYR A 52 -9.90 3.24 10.40
CA TYR A 52 -11.02 3.48 11.31
C TYR A 52 -10.98 4.87 11.94
N GLY A 53 -9.79 5.30 12.41
CA GLY A 53 -9.59 6.61 13.03
C GLY A 53 -9.81 7.76 12.05
N PHE A 54 -9.31 7.65 10.82
CA PHE A 54 -9.49 8.66 9.80
C PHE A 54 -10.95 8.76 9.35
N SER A 55 -11.63 7.62 9.21
CA SER A 55 -13.08 7.57 8.97
C SER A 55 -13.81 8.40 10.02
N GLN A 56 -13.68 8.05 11.30
CA GLN A 56 -14.40 8.72 12.40
C GLN A 56 -14.12 10.22 12.49
N SER A 57 -12.88 10.62 12.22
CA SER A 57 -12.44 12.01 12.42
C SER A 57 -12.70 12.93 11.23
N ARG A 58 -12.80 12.40 9.99
CA ARG A 58 -12.88 13.21 8.77
C ARG A 58 -13.94 12.79 7.76
N VAL A 59 -14.16 11.50 7.57
CA VAL A 59 -15.06 10.99 6.50
C VAL A 59 -16.50 10.83 7.01
N GLY A 60 -16.65 10.33 8.23
CA GLY A 60 -17.91 9.96 8.87
C GLY A 60 -17.80 8.60 9.57
N ALA A 61 -18.87 8.18 10.25
CA ALA A 61 -18.93 6.85 10.86
C ALA A 61 -18.65 5.74 9.82
N ALA A 62 -18.06 4.63 10.24
CA ALA A 62 -17.58 3.59 9.32
C ALA A 62 -18.65 3.11 8.31
N ALA A 63 -19.89 2.96 8.77
CA ALA A 63 -21.02 2.56 7.91
C ALA A 63 -21.40 3.63 6.86
N SER A 64 -21.26 4.92 7.18
CA SER A 64 -21.57 6.04 6.27
C SER A 64 -20.39 6.46 5.39
N ALA A 65 -19.16 6.07 5.76
CA ALA A 65 -17.96 6.38 5.00
C ALA A 65 -17.86 5.56 3.71
N THR A 66 -18.39 4.33 3.71
CA THR A 66 -18.41 3.48 2.51
C THR A 66 -19.31 4.10 1.44
N GLY A 67 -18.82 4.16 0.20
CA GLY A 67 -19.48 4.77 -0.95
C GLY A 67 -19.27 6.29 -1.07
N GLN A 68 -18.60 6.93 -0.11
CA GLN A 68 -18.29 8.35 -0.20
C GLN A 68 -17.23 8.62 -1.27
N ALA A 69 -17.39 9.74 -1.97
CA ALA A 69 -16.37 10.27 -2.84
C ALA A 69 -15.40 11.15 -2.03
N ILE A 70 -14.11 10.91 -2.20
CA ILE A 70 -13.04 11.77 -1.69
C ILE A 70 -12.14 12.15 -2.87
N VAL A 71 -11.52 13.33 -2.80
CA VAL A 71 -10.54 13.75 -3.82
C VAL A 71 -9.16 13.67 -3.18
N ILE A 72 -8.28 12.87 -3.75
CA ILE A 72 -6.89 12.73 -3.31
C ILE A 72 -6.01 13.31 -4.39
N ASP A 73 -5.25 14.35 -4.06
CA ASP A 73 -4.33 15.01 -4.99
C ASP A 73 -4.97 15.29 -6.37
N ASP A 74 -6.15 15.93 -6.34
CA ASP A 74 -6.97 16.32 -7.49
C ASP A 74 -7.61 15.16 -8.29
N THR A 75 -7.45 13.92 -7.82
CA THR A 75 -8.05 12.72 -8.42
C THR A 75 -9.20 12.20 -7.55
N PRO A 76 -10.39 11.92 -8.11
CA PRO A 76 -11.51 11.40 -7.34
C PRO A 76 -11.36 9.89 -7.06
N PHE A 77 -11.62 9.49 -5.82
CA PHE A 77 -11.64 8.12 -5.34
C PHE A 77 -12.97 7.81 -4.65
N THR A 78 -13.40 6.55 -4.73
CA THR A 78 -14.51 6.05 -3.91
C THR A 78 -13.98 5.29 -2.69
N VAL A 79 -14.44 5.65 -1.50
CA VAL A 79 -14.16 4.88 -0.28
C VAL A 79 -14.93 3.57 -0.34
N VAL A 80 -14.26 2.45 -0.53
CA VAL A 80 -14.91 1.12 -0.65
C VAL A 80 -15.00 0.36 0.67
N GLY A 81 -14.29 0.81 1.69
CA GLY A 81 -14.40 0.27 3.03
C GLY A 81 -13.48 0.94 4.05
N VAL A 82 -13.60 0.45 5.28
CA VAL A 82 -12.90 0.98 6.45
C VAL A 82 -12.16 -0.17 7.15
N THR A 83 -10.90 0.06 7.51
CA THR A 83 -10.12 -0.93 8.29
C THR A 83 -10.72 -1.13 9.68
N PRO A 84 -10.46 -2.26 10.36
CA PRO A 84 -10.91 -2.42 11.73
C PRO A 84 -10.09 -1.54 12.69
N PRO A 85 -10.64 -1.14 13.85
CA PRO A 85 -9.98 -0.21 14.78
C PRO A 85 -8.67 -0.73 15.36
N GLU A 86 -8.47 -2.05 15.38
CA GLU A 86 -7.24 -2.71 15.82
C GLU A 86 -6.15 -2.79 14.73
N PHE A 87 -6.43 -2.36 13.50
CA PHE A 87 -5.47 -2.43 12.39
C PHE A 87 -4.80 -1.09 12.10
N PHE A 88 -3.49 -1.06 12.29
CA PHE A 88 -2.64 0.13 12.15
C PHE A 88 -1.66 0.02 10.97
N GLY A 89 -1.81 -0.98 10.10
CA GLY A 89 -0.81 -1.28 9.07
C GLY A 89 0.23 -2.32 9.54
N VAL A 90 1.31 -2.45 8.77
CA VAL A 90 2.43 -3.37 9.06
C VAL A 90 3.54 -2.69 9.89
N ASP A 91 3.62 -1.36 9.83
CA ASP A 91 4.37 -0.50 10.73
C ASP A 91 3.40 0.38 11.55
N PRO A 92 3.09 0.02 12.81
CA PRO A 92 2.22 0.81 13.67
C PRO A 92 2.73 2.23 13.96
N ALA A 93 4.03 2.49 13.87
CA ALA A 93 4.60 3.82 14.09
C ALA A 93 4.31 4.77 12.91
N ALA A 94 3.93 4.22 11.75
CA ALA A 94 3.62 4.95 10.53
C ALA A 94 2.22 4.61 10.00
N ALA A 95 1.25 4.39 10.90
CA ALA A 95 -0.11 3.98 10.55
C ALA A 95 -0.76 4.94 9.53
N PRO A 96 -1.15 4.43 8.34
CA PRO A 96 -1.69 5.29 7.28
C PRO A 96 -3.16 5.62 7.49
N ASP A 97 -3.56 6.85 7.16
CA ASP A 97 -4.96 7.26 7.13
C ASP A 97 -5.71 6.63 5.94
N VAL A 98 -5.03 6.45 4.81
CA VAL A 98 -5.61 5.99 3.55
C VAL A 98 -4.76 4.88 2.92
N TYR A 99 -5.40 3.82 2.41
CA TYR A 99 -4.79 2.76 1.62
C TYR A 99 -5.30 2.83 0.19
N LEU A 100 -4.38 2.81 -0.77
CA LEU A 100 -4.66 2.90 -2.20
C LEU A 100 -4.07 1.68 -2.93
N PRO A 101 -4.71 1.16 -3.99
CA PRO A 101 -4.09 0.12 -4.81
C PRO A 101 -2.80 0.61 -5.48
N LEU A 102 -1.77 -0.24 -5.61
CA LEU A 102 -0.49 0.14 -6.23
C LEU A 102 -0.64 0.79 -7.60
N HIS A 103 -1.55 0.31 -8.46
CA HIS A 103 -1.74 0.89 -9.80
C HIS A 103 -2.18 2.36 -9.77
N THR A 104 -2.71 2.86 -8.65
CA THR A 104 -3.14 4.26 -8.54
C THR A 104 -1.98 5.25 -8.53
N ASN A 105 -0.74 4.78 -8.34
CA ASN A 105 0.47 5.58 -8.58
C ASN A 105 0.50 6.18 -10.00
N GLU A 106 -0.02 5.46 -11.01
CA GLU A 106 -0.10 5.96 -12.38
C GLU A 106 -1.07 7.15 -12.51
N LEU A 107 -2.04 7.27 -11.60
CA LEU A 107 -3.06 8.32 -11.60
C LEU A 107 -2.60 9.58 -10.85
N LEU A 108 -1.87 9.40 -9.75
CA LEU A 108 -1.46 10.50 -8.87
C LEU A 108 -0.24 11.29 -9.40
N GLY A 109 0.58 10.65 -10.25
CA GLY A 109 1.64 11.30 -11.01
C GLY A 109 2.88 11.76 -10.22
N ALA A 110 3.88 12.26 -10.92
CA ALA A 110 5.17 12.66 -10.35
C ALA A 110 5.05 13.84 -9.39
N GLY A 111 5.79 13.80 -8.27
CA GLY A 111 5.94 14.93 -7.34
C GLY A 111 4.91 14.99 -6.22
N LYS A 112 4.03 13.99 -6.12
CA LYS A 112 3.18 13.76 -4.94
C LYS A 112 3.87 12.78 -3.99
N PRO A 113 3.60 12.84 -2.68
CA PRO A 113 4.23 11.93 -1.71
C PRO A 113 3.99 10.43 -1.99
N PHE A 114 2.98 10.09 -2.80
CA PHE A 114 2.55 8.72 -3.13
C PHE A 114 2.39 8.49 -4.63
N GLY A 115 2.96 9.36 -5.47
CA GLY A 115 2.89 9.24 -6.91
C GLY A 115 4.29 9.20 -7.50
N PHE A 116 4.55 8.16 -8.29
CA PHE A 116 5.76 8.08 -9.10
C PHE A 116 5.57 8.86 -10.39
N ALA A 117 6.67 9.26 -11.05
CA ALA A 117 6.54 9.53 -12.47
C ALA A 117 6.03 8.24 -13.14
N PRO A 118 5.07 8.30 -14.08
CA PRO A 118 4.53 7.07 -14.68
C PRO A 118 5.60 6.13 -15.24
N LYS A 119 6.74 6.68 -15.69
CA LYS A 119 7.90 5.92 -16.16
C LYS A 119 8.55 5.05 -15.07
N ASP A 120 8.50 5.45 -13.80
CA ASP A 120 9.19 4.80 -12.67
C ASP A 120 8.35 3.66 -12.08
N TYR A 121 7.02 3.69 -12.25
CA TYR A 121 6.11 2.69 -11.69
C TYR A 121 6.39 1.26 -12.18
N LEU A 122 6.69 1.12 -13.48
CA LEU A 122 7.08 -0.16 -14.12
C LEU A 122 8.58 -0.26 -14.39
N ASP A 123 9.38 0.70 -13.91
CA ASP A 123 10.82 0.66 -14.12
C ASP A 123 11.42 -0.44 -13.24
N GLN A 124 11.93 -1.49 -13.89
CA GLN A 124 12.61 -2.61 -13.22
C GLN A 124 13.86 -2.18 -12.46
N HIS A 125 14.40 -0.99 -12.76
CA HIS A 125 15.56 -0.38 -12.09
C HIS A 125 15.13 0.45 -10.86
N HIS A 126 13.83 0.56 -10.56
CA HIS A 126 13.30 1.34 -9.44
C HIS A 126 12.82 0.43 -8.31
N TYR A 127 13.56 0.41 -7.19
CA TYR A 127 13.31 -0.43 -6.03
C TYR A 127 12.39 0.26 -5.01
N TRP A 128 11.08 0.25 -5.25
CA TRP A 128 10.12 0.99 -4.43
C TRP A 128 9.11 0.13 -3.65
N ILE A 129 9.10 -1.18 -3.88
CA ILE A 129 8.15 -2.12 -3.26
C ILE A 129 8.80 -2.84 -2.09
N GLN A 130 8.16 -2.79 -0.92
CA GLN A 130 8.43 -3.70 0.18
C GLN A 130 7.55 -4.96 0.04
N VAL A 131 8.16 -6.13 0.10
CA VAL A 131 7.48 -7.42 -0.06
C VAL A 131 7.29 -8.07 1.30
N LEU A 132 6.04 -8.37 1.65
CA LEU A 132 5.68 -9.12 2.85
C LEU A 132 5.33 -10.57 2.50
N GLY A 133 5.76 -11.51 3.34
CA GLY A 133 5.51 -12.94 3.14
C GLY A 133 5.13 -13.65 4.43
N ARG A 134 4.15 -14.56 4.35
CA ARG A 134 3.80 -15.45 5.47
C ARG A 134 4.53 -16.78 5.33
N LEU A 135 5.30 -17.14 6.36
CA LEU A 135 5.98 -18.43 6.42
C LEU A 135 4.97 -19.57 6.55
N ARG A 136 5.27 -20.72 5.93
CA ARG A 136 4.54 -21.96 6.20
C ARG A 136 4.83 -22.43 7.64
N PRO A 137 3.88 -23.13 8.29
CA PRO A 137 4.14 -23.74 9.59
C PRO A 137 5.42 -24.58 9.58
N GLY A 138 6.29 -24.38 10.57
CA GLY A 138 7.55 -25.11 10.71
C GLY A 138 8.71 -24.62 9.83
N VAL A 139 8.52 -23.60 8.99
CA VAL A 139 9.61 -22.97 8.23
C VAL A 139 10.19 -21.82 9.05
N SER A 140 11.51 -21.82 9.26
CA SER A 140 12.19 -20.70 9.91
C SER A 140 12.47 -19.56 8.94
N VAL A 141 12.65 -18.35 9.47
CA VAL A 141 13.09 -17.18 8.68
C VAL A 141 14.39 -17.48 7.94
N ALA A 142 15.37 -18.10 8.63
CA ALA A 142 16.65 -18.46 8.02
C ALA A 142 16.49 -19.43 6.83
N GLN A 143 15.56 -20.39 6.91
CA GLN A 143 15.25 -21.28 5.78
C GLN A 143 14.61 -20.52 4.62
N ALA A 144 13.71 -19.58 4.90
CA ALA A 144 13.10 -18.75 3.86
C ALA A 144 14.12 -17.81 3.20
N GLN A 145 14.99 -17.17 3.99
CA GLN A 145 16.08 -16.34 3.50
C GLN A 145 17.02 -17.14 2.59
N ALA A 146 17.47 -18.32 3.04
CA ALA A 146 18.33 -19.19 2.24
C ALA A 146 17.69 -19.61 0.91
N ALA A 147 16.37 -19.80 0.89
CA ALA A 147 15.64 -20.17 -0.32
C ALA A 147 15.39 -18.98 -1.27
N LEU A 148 15.18 -17.77 -0.75
CA LEU A 148 14.84 -16.57 -1.54
C LEU A 148 16.08 -15.79 -2.01
N ALA A 149 17.14 -15.76 -1.20
CA ALA A 149 18.33 -14.95 -1.45
C ALA A 149 18.96 -15.16 -2.84
N PRO A 150 19.09 -16.38 -3.39
CA PRO A 150 19.70 -16.56 -4.71
C PRO A 150 18.89 -15.89 -5.83
N ALA A 151 17.57 -16.08 -5.84
CA ALA A 151 16.70 -15.48 -6.85
C ALA A 151 16.67 -13.95 -6.72
N PHE A 152 16.66 -13.45 -5.48
CA PHE A 152 16.70 -12.02 -5.20
C PHE A 152 18.02 -11.39 -5.65
N HIS A 153 19.18 -11.97 -5.29
CA HIS A 153 20.48 -11.47 -5.73
C HIS A 153 20.62 -11.51 -7.26
N GLN A 154 20.11 -12.55 -7.92
CA GLN A 154 20.11 -12.63 -9.38
C GLN A 154 19.27 -11.49 -9.99
N TRP A 155 18.09 -11.21 -9.44
CA TRP A 155 17.25 -10.11 -9.89
C TRP A 155 17.97 -8.76 -9.72
N VAL A 156 18.48 -8.46 -8.52
CA VAL A 156 19.23 -7.22 -8.24
C VAL A 156 20.45 -7.07 -9.14
N ALA A 157 21.23 -8.12 -9.37
CA ALA A 157 22.39 -8.07 -10.26
C ALA A 157 22.00 -7.76 -11.73
N SER A 158 20.78 -8.11 -12.14
CA SER A 158 20.26 -7.84 -13.49
C SER A 158 19.61 -6.46 -13.63
N THR A 159 19.18 -5.84 -12.53
CA THR A 159 18.42 -4.59 -12.54
C THR A 159 19.12 -3.41 -11.86
N ALA A 160 20.18 -3.61 -11.08
CA ALA A 160 20.88 -2.49 -10.45
C ALA A 160 21.66 -1.69 -11.50
N ALA A 161 21.45 -0.38 -11.52
CA ALA A 161 22.17 0.53 -12.40
C ALA A 161 23.52 0.97 -11.82
N ASN A 162 23.74 0.79 -10.51
CA ASN A 162 24.97 1.17 -9.81
C ASN A 162 25.23 0.34 -8.53
N ASP A 163 26.46 0.43 -8.01
CA ASP A 163 26.91 -0.32 -6.82
C ASP A 163 26.15 0.05 -5.54
N ARG A 164 25.59 1.26 -5.47
CA ARG A 164 24.80 1.72 -4.31
C ARG A 164 23.46 0.99 -4.24
N GLU A 165 22.77 0.85 -5.38
CA GLU A 165 21.54 0.06 -5.48
C GLU A 165 21.78 -1.42 -5.19
N GLN A 166 22.96 -1.97 -5.51
CA GLN A 166 23.28 -3.35 -5.11
C GLN A 166 23.44 -3.52 -3.59
N GLN A 167 23.87 -2.47 -2.88
CA GLN A 167 24.13 -2.50 -1.43
C GLN A 167 22.90 -2.15 -0.60
N ASP A 168 22.06 -1.23 -1.08
CA ASP A 168 20.87 -0.72 -0.37
C ASP A 168 19.66 -1.67 -0.46
N VAL A 169 19.66 -2.64 -1.38
CA VAL A 169 18.54 -3.57 -1.61
C VAL A 169 18.56 -4.77 -0.63
N VAL A 170 19.39 -4.74 0.41
CA VAL A 170 19.50 -5.83 1.40
C VAL A 170 18.62 -5.55 2.61
N ALA A 171 17.47 -6.24 2.71
CA ALA A 171 17.24 -7.18 3.81
C ALA A 171 15.83 -7.82 3.73
N ILE A 172 15.79 -9.17 3.79
CA ILE A 172 14.59 -9.89 4.23
C ILE A 172 14.58 -9.72 5.76
N GLU A 173 13.90 -8.69 6.23
CA GLU A 173 13.76 -8.41 7.65
C GLU A 173 12.51 -9.10 8.21
N THR A 174 12.57 -9.41 9.50
CA THR A 174 11.39 -9.73 10.28
C THR A 174 10.88 -8.44 10.90
N GLU A 175 9.67 -8.01 10.52
CA GLU A 175 8.82 -7.23 11.42
C GLU A 175 8.34 -8.20 12.51
N VAL A 176 8.84 -8.00 13.72
CA VAL A 176 8.41 -8.75 14.91
C VAL A 176 7.33 -7.92 15.59
N ASP A 177 6.19 -8.56 15.89
CA ASP A 177 5.09 -8.02 16.71
C ASP A 177 5.56 -7.46 18.07
#